data_AF-A0A1I5X4Y2-F1
#
_entry.id   AF-A0A1I5X4Y2-F1
#
_cell.length_a   1.000
_cell.length_b   1.000
_cell.length_c   1.000
_cell.angle_alpha   90.00
_cell.angle_beta   90.00
_cell.angle_gamma   90.00
#
_symmetry.space_group_name_H-M   'P 1'
#
loop_
_entity.id
_entity.type
_entity.pdbx_description
1 polymer ?
#
loop_
_entity_poly.entity_id
_entity_poly.type
_entity_poly.pdbx_seq_one_letter_code
_entity_poly.pdbx_strand_id
1 'polypeptide(L)'
;MPLPSSSPRDLLVTGWIGEHPRDGSDVAHLLVVPRSWAISEGMPLVADALGLAPLAEHSALARVPRETARVVLGSYGVRLLFGSSGVLSHPGDGDWKGAAARHGFVIVTCGQDPFSGGIDQLDGYLARPGRLRMGMVSVDEPDETGPAAPTWAVVEGGIAALASALPATEDDIAREAELAGPVEEFFRAHAEPGRAYSMADISAATGIDPQDAFPLLLCMEMLVERGVVRAGPPAGGAGPTWQR
;
A
#
# COMPACT_ATOMS: atom_id res chain seq x y z
N MET A 1 8.11 -0.30 25.64
CA MET A 1 6.82 0.34 25.28
C MET A 1 6.38 -0.20 23.93
N PRO A 2 5.12 -0.60 23.74
CA PRO A 2 4.60 -0.92 22.41
C PRO A 2 4.67 0.34 21.53
N LEU A 3 5.09 0.18 20.28
CA LEU A 3 5.06 1.27 19.30
C LEU A 3 3.58 1.68 19.07
N PRO A 4 3.26 2.99 18.93
CA PRO A 4 1.94 3.39 18.46
C PRO A 4 1.69 2.69 17.12
N SER A 5 0.56 1.97 17.02
CA SER A 5 0.23 1.21 15.82
C SER A 5 -0.22 2.16 14.71
N SER A 6 0.74 2.77 14.00
CA SER A 6 0.43 3.44 12.73
C SER A 6 -0.01 2.37 11.74
N SER A 7 -1.26 2.45 11.29
CA SER A 7 -1.75 1.61 10.21
C SER A 7 -1.02 1.98 8.92
N PRO A 8 -0.72 1.04 8.00
CA PRO A 8 -0.23 1.38 6.67
C PRO A 8 -1.11 2.42 5.94
N ARG A 9 -2.39 2.51 6.30
CA ARG A 9 -3.34 3.52 5.80
C ARG A 9 -3.01 4.95 6.24
N ASP A 10 -2.21 5.11 7.30
CA ASP A 10 -1.83 6.41 7.86
C ASP A 10 -0.66 7.07 7.10
N LEU A 11 -0.03 6.33 6.19
CA LEU A 11 1.09 6.80 5.39
C LEU A 11 0.67 7.07 3.94
N LEU A 12 1.31 8.07 3.35
CA LEU A 12 1.27 8.36 1.94
C LEU A 12 2.61 7.97 1.33
N VAL A 13 2.54 7.33 0.16
CA VAL A 13 3.71 6.88 -0.60
C VAL A 13 3.64 7.48 -1.99
N THR A 14 4.65 8.27 -2.35
CA THR A 14 4.70 8.97 -3.65
C THR A 14 6.01 8.64 -4.34
N GLY A 15 5.94 8.16 -5.58
CA GLY A 15 7.12 7.88 -6.40
C GLY A 15 7.37 8.96 -7.46
N TRP A 16 8.65 9.18 -7.79
CA TRP A 16 9.07 9.94 -8.97
C TRP A 16 10.40 9.40 -9.49
N ILE A 17 10.78 9.85 -10.69
CA ILE A 17 12.11 9.60 -11.26
C ILE A 17 12.94 10.86 -11.06
N GLY A 18 14.09 10.72 -10.40
CA GLY A 18 15.07 11.78 -10.18
C GLY A 18 16.36 11.49 -10.91
N GLU A 19 17.28 12.44 -10.88
CA GLU A 19 18.58 12.33 -11.55
C GLU A 19 19.66 11.86 -10.58
N HIS A 20 20.44 10.85 -10.98
CA HIS A 20 21.59 10.40 -10.22
C HIS A 20 22.72 11.44 -10.28
N PRO A 21 23.25 11.90 -9.12
CA PRO A 21 24.14 13.07 -9.09
C PRO A 21 25.53 12.84 -9.69
N ARG A 22 25.90 11.60 -10.05
CA ARG A 22 27.22 11.30 -10.61
C ARG A 22 27.23 11.16 -12.12
N ASP A 23 26.18 10.60 -12.71
CA ASP A 23 26.15 10.20 -14.12
C ASP A 23 24.90 10.69 -14.87
N GLY A 24 24.00 11.40 -14.19
CA GLY A 24 22.80 11.96 -14.82
C GLY A 24 21.74 10.92 -15.18
N SER A 25 21.89 9.67 -14.70
CA SER A 25 20.95 8.61 -15.02
C SER A 25 19.65 8.69 -14.20
N ASP A 26 18.56 8.19 -14.78
CA ASP A 26 17.25 8.12 -14.13
C ASP A 26 17.25 7.15 -12.95
N VAL A 27 16.99 7.64 -11.75
CA VAL A 27 16.86 6.85 -10.53
C VAL A 27 15.43 6.93 -10.01
N ALA A 28 14.92 5.78 -9.56
CA ALA A 28 13.63 5.71 -8.89
C ALA A 28 13.73 6.25 -7.46
N HIS A 29 12.84 7.19 -7.12
CA HIS A 29 12.69 7.73 -5.77
C HIS A 29 11.31 7.39 -5.20
N LEU A 30 11.25 7.24 -3.87
CA LEU A 30 10.03 7.00 -3.11
C LEU A 30 10.01 7.93 -1.89
N LEU A 31 8.94 8.69 -1.71
CA LEU A 31 8.68 9.51 -0.53
C LEU A 31 7.63 8.81 0.32
N VAL A 32 7.95 8.59 1.59
CA VAL A 32 7.04 8.09 2.63
C VAL A 32 6.81 9.23 3.63
N VAL A 33 5.56 9.64 3.79
CA VAL A 33 5.16 10.73 4.69
C VAL A 33 3.89 10.37 5.43
N PRO A 34 3.62 10.98 6.59
CA PRO A 34 2.34 10.81 7.26
C PRO A 34 1.24 11.49 6.43
N ARG A 35 0.03 10.92 6.43
CA ARG A 35 -1.13 11.56 5.78
C ARG A 35 -1.62 12.80 6.52
N SER A 36 -1.39 12.87 7.82
CA SER A 36 -1.81 13.99 8.65
C SER A 36 -0.81 14.27 9.77
N TRP A 37 -0.88 15.48 10.32
CA TRP A 37 -0.02 15.92 11.42
C TRP A 37 -0.14 15.04 12.68
N ALA A 38 -1.27 14.34 12.86
CA ALA A 38 -1.47 13.46 14.01
C ALA A 38 -0.51 12.25 14.03
N ILE A 39 0.04 11.86 12.88
CA ILE A 39 0.94 10.70 12.74
C ILE A 39 2.41 11.13 12.72
N SER A 40 2.69 12.42 12.54
CA SER A 40 4.04 12.97 12.40
C SER A 40 4.99 12.59 13.53
N GLU A 41 4.52 12.51 14.78
CA GLU A 41 5.34 12.11 15.93
C GLU A 41 5.86 10.67 15.82
N GLY A 42 5.16 9.79 15.11
CA GLY A 42 5.56 8.40 14.89
C GLY A 42 6.54 8.19 13.74
N MET A 43 6.73 9.19 12.87
CA MET A 43 7.55 9.04 11.66
C MET A 43 9.03 8.74 11.90
N PRO A 44 9.70 9.23 12.97
CA PRO A 44 11.05 8.79 13.28
C PRO A 44 11.16 7.27 13.45
N LEU A 45 10.17 6.63 14.09
CA LEU A 45 10.13 5.19 14.30
C LEU A 45 9.93 4.44 12.98
N VAL A 46 9.10 4.97 12.08
CA VAL A 46 8.93 4.42 10.72
C VAL A 46 10.25 4.50 9.95
N ALA A 47 10.94 5.64 10.01
CA ALA A 47 12.23 5.80 9.35
C ALA A 47 13.32 4.88 9.92
N ASP A 48 13.34 4.67 11.24
CA ASP A 48 14.25 3.72 11.90
C ASP A 48 13.95 2.27 11.45
N ALA A 49 12.67 1.89 11.37
CA ALA A 49 12.26 0.58 10.89
C ALA A 49 12.62 0.35 9.41
N LEU A 50 12.68 1.41 8.62
CA LEU A 50 13.16 1.43 7.25
C LEU A 50 14.70 1.46 7.15
N GLY A 51 15.42 1.62 8.26
CA GLY A 51 16.88 1.74 8.27
C GLY A 51 17.42 3.02 7.63
N LEU A 52 16.62 4.09 7.59
CA LEU A 52 16.99 5.34 6.93
C LEU A 52 17.80 6.24 7.87
N ALA A 53 18.77 6.95 7.31
CA ALA A 53 19.64 7.83 8.08
C ALA A 53 19.22 9.31 7.97
N PRO A 54 19.44 10.16 8.98
CA PRO A 54 19.19 11.60 8.89
C PRO A 54 19.97 12.24 7.73
N LEU A 55 19.27 12.96 6.85
CA LEU A 55 19.90 13.56 5.68
C LEU A 55 20.92 14.65 6.06
N ALA A 56 20.66 15.39 7.14
CA ALA A 56 21.53 16.46 7.62
C ALA A 56 22.90 15.97 8.13
N GLU A 57 23.03 14.68 8.47
CA GLU A 57 24.21 14.13 9.15
C GLU A 57 25.16 13.38 8.21
N HIS A 58 24.74 13.11 6.97
CA HIS A 58 25.48 12.26 6.04
C HIS A 58 25.75 12.94 4.70
N SER A 59 27.02 12.95 4.28
CA SER A 59 27.44 13.44 2.96
C SER A 59 27.19 12.44 1.83
N ALA A 60 26.90 11.18 2.16
CA ALA A 60 26.59 10.12 1.21
C ALA A 60 25.34 9.35 1.65
N LEU A 61 24.52 8.92 0.70
CA LEU A 61 23.32 8.14 0.98
C LEU A 61 23.69 6.80 1.62
N ALA A 62 23.08 6.53 2.78
CA ALA A 62 23.26 5.27 3.48
C ALA A 62 22.67 4.12 2.66
N ARG A 63 23.40 3.01 2.55
CA ARG A 63 22.85 1.74 2.05
C ARG A 63 22.06 1.08 3.15
N VAL A 64 20.78 0.83 2.91
CA VAL A 64 19.92 0.11 3.84
C VAL A 64 20.21 -1.39 3.71
N PRO A 65 20.48 -2.12 4.81
CA PRO A 65 20.62 -3.57 4.76
C PRO A 65 19.33 -4.22 4.25
N ARG A 66 19.45 -5.22 3.38
CA ARG A 66 18.32 -5.88 2.70
C ARG A 66 17.32 -6.51 3.68
N GLU A 67 17.84 -7.03 4.79
CA GLU A 67 17.07 -7.61 5.90
C GLU A 67 16.24 -6.56 6.66
N THR A 68 16.64 -5.29 6.59
CA THR A 68 15.93 -4.17 7.22
C THR A 68 14.81 -3.66 6.33
N ALA A 69 15.11 -3.39 5.05
CA ALA A 69 14.11 -3.02 4.07
C ALA A 69 14.53 -3.41 2.64
N ARG A 70 13.53 -3.70 1.80
CA ARG A 70 13.72 -4.01 0.38
C ARG A 70 12.49 -3.67 -0.44
N VAL A 71 12.71 -3.38 -1.71
CA VAL A 71 11.65 -3.10 -2.69
C VAL A 71 11.43 -4.32 -3.57
N VAL A 72 10.18 -4.76 -3.69
CA VAL A 72 9.77 -5.82 -4.61
C VAL A 72 8.96 -5.20 -5.73
N LEU A 73 9.41 -5.40 -6.97
CA LEU A 73 8.69 -4.97 -8.16
C LEU A 73 7.71 -6.07 -8.59
N GLY A 74 6.41 -5.81 -8.46
CA GLY A 74 5.35 -6.71 -8.92
C GLY A 74 4.67 -6.22 -10.20
N SER A 75 3.92 -7.10 -10.84
CA SER A 75 3.15 -6.77 -12.05
C SER A 75 2.14 -5.65 -11.80
N TYR A 76 1.49 -5.65 -10.65
CA TYR A 76 0.41 -4.71 -10.29
C TYR A 76 0.87 -3.55 -9.40
N GLY A 77 2.15 -3.49 -9.03
CA GLY A 77 2.58 -2.53 -8.02
C GLY A 77 4.02 -2.71 -7.57
N VAL A 78 4.44 -1.82 -6.69
CA VAL A 78 5.72 -1.87 -5.99
C VAL A 78 5.42 -2.02 -4.50
N ARG A 79 6.13 -2.92 -3.84
CA ARG A 79 6.02 -3.11 -2.39
C ARG A 79 7.35 -2.78 -1.71
N LEU A 80 7.31 -1.91 -0.72
CA LEU A 80 8.40 -1.67 0.21
C LEU A 80 8.16 -2.52 1.46
N LEU A 81 8.97 -3.55 1.62
CA LEU A 81 8.94 -4.46 2.75
C LEU A 81 9.95 -3.97 3.79
N PHE A 82 9.58 -3.89 5.06
CA PHE A 82 10.47 -3.40 6.11
C PHE A 82 10.14 -3.97 7.50
N GLY A 83 11.15 -4.04 8.36
CA GLY A 83 11.04 -4.71 9.65
C GLY A 83 10.57 -6.16 9.51
N SER A 84 9.78 -6.66 10.48
CA SER A 84 9.30 -8.06 10.46
C SER A 84 8.04 -8.30 9.62
N SER A 85 7.21 -7.27 9.42
CA SER A 85 5.92 -7.42 8.73
C SER A 85 5.42 -6.14 8.05
N GLY A 86 6.22 -5.08 8.00
CA GLY A 86 5.83 -3.81 7.41
C GLY A 86 5.73 -3.92 5.90
N VAL A 87 4.61 -3.47 5.34
CA VAL A 87 4.39 -3.40 3.88
C VAL A 87 3.80 -2.05 3.54
N LEU A 88 4.47 -1.34 2.64
CA LEU A 88 3.94 -0.16 1.96
C LEU A 88 3.86 -0.43 0.47
N SER A 89 2.85 0.13 -0.18
CA SER A 89 2.59 -0.14 -1.59
C SER A 89 2.48 1.15 -2.38
N HIS A 90 3.00 1.12 -3.60
CA HIS A 90 2.93 2.21 -4.57
C HIS A 90 2.56 1.62 -5.93
N PRO A 91 1.66 2.25 -6.73
CA PRO A 91 1.24 1.70 -8.02
C PRO A 91 2.43 1.48 -8.98
N GLY A 92 3.37 2.43 -9.03
CA GLY A 92 4.62 2.34 -9.80
C GLY A 92 4.38 2.09 -11.29
N ASP A 93 4.52 3.13 -12.11
CA ASP A 93 4.46 2.99 -13.56
C ASP A 93 5.67 2.21 -14.12
N GLY A 94 5.60 1.91 -15.42
CA GLY A 94 6.63 1.13 -16.12
C GLY A 94 8.00 1.81 -16.12
N ASP A 95 8.05 3.13 -16.27
CA ASP A 95 9.30 3.89 -16.33
C ASP A 95 9.99 3.92 -14.97
N TRP A 96 9.22 4.15 -13.89
CA TRP A 96 9.72 4.09 -12.52
C TRP A 96 10.25 2.71 -12.18
N LYS A 97 9.50 1.65 -12.51
CA LYS A 97 9.95 0.26 -12.31
C LYS A 97 11.21 -0.05 -13.13
N GLY A 98 11.30 0.47 -14.34
CA GLY A 98 12.47 0.35 -15.20
C GLY A 98 13.71 1.02 -14.61
N ALA A 99 13.58 2.24 -14.08
CA ALA A 99 14.66 2.92 -13.37
C ALA A 99 15.10 2.16 -12.12
N ALA A 100 14.15 1.71 -11.30
CA ALA A 100 14.44 0.91 -10.10
C ALA A 100 15.19 -0.40 -10.44
N ALA A 101 14.71 -1.14 -11.44
CA ALA A 101 15.33 -2.40 -11.87
C ALA A 101 16.73 -2.19 -12.47
N ARG A 102 16.92 -1.14 -13.29
CA ARG A 102 18.21 -0.80 -13.92
C ARG A 102 19.30 -0.56 -12.88
N HIS A 103 18.98 0.15 -11.82
CA HIS A 103 19.93 0.52 -10.77
C HIS A 103 20.06 -0.53 -9.66
N GLY A 104 19.06 -1.42 -9.51
CA GLY A 104 19.00 -2.40 -8.43
C GLY A 104 18.73 -1.77 -7.06
N PHE A 105 18.31 -0.50 -7.03
CA PHE A 105 17.93 0.20 -5.81
C PHE A 105 16.90 1.31 -6.09
N VAL A 106 16.27 1.76 -5.01
CA VAL A 106 15.39 2.93 -4.95
C VAL A 106 15.89 3.85 -3.86
N ILE A 107 15.87 5.16 -4.09
CA ILE A 107 16.13 6.15 -3.04
C ILE A 107 14.83 6.35 -2.26
N VAL A 108 14.79 5.87 -1.02
CA VAL A 108 13.66 6.05 -0.13
C VAL A 108 13.92 7.23 0.78
N THR A 109 12.99 8.17 0.78
CA THR A 109 12.96 9.35 1.66
C THR A 109 11.78 9.23 2.60
N CYS A 110 12.01 9.35 3.89
CA CYS A 110 10.97 9.43 4.90
C CYS A 110 10.92 10.85 5.46
N GLY A 111 9.78 11.51 5.32
CA GLY A 111 9.55 12.83 5.88
C GLY A 111 8.75 12.80 7.18
N GLN A 112 9.05 13.73 8.07
CA GLN A 112 8.32 13.88 9.34
C GLN A 112 6.97 14.60 9.18
N ASP A 113 6.81 15.36 8.09
CA ASP A 113 5.66 16.22 7.85
C ASP A 113 4.73 15.64 6.78
N PRO A 114 3.41 15.91 6.87
CA PRO A 114 2.53 15.61 5.76
C PRO A 114 2.94 16.40 4.52
N PHE A 115 2.84 15.75 3.36
CA PHE A 115 3.04 16.39 2.07
C PHE A 115 1.76 16.22 1.25
N SER A 116 1.15 17.34 0.87
CA SER A 116 -0.07 17.40 0.07
C SER A 116 0.13 18.11 -1.28
N GLY A 117 1.39 18.42 -1.64
CA GLY A 117 1.75 19.11 -2.86
C GLY A 117 1.90 18.16 -4.06
N GLY A 118 1.96 18.74 -5.26
CA GLY A 118 2.38 18.04 -6.48
C GLY A 118 3.90 17.91 -6.58
N ILE A 119 4.38 17.20 -7.60
CA ILE A 119 5.83 17.02 -7.88
C ILE A 119 6.55 18.37 -8.02
N ASP A 120 5.88 19.38 -8.57
CA ASP A 120 6.38 20.76 -8.72
C ASP A 120 6.72 21.46 -7.39
N GLN A 121 6.16 20.98 -6.28
CA GLN A 121 6.38 21.53 -4.93
C GLN A 121 7.34 20.67 -4.10
N LEU A 122 7.79 19.54 -4.65
CA LEU A 122 8.59 18.55 -3.94
C LEU A 122 9.96 19.12 -3.53
N ASP A 123 10.58 19.93 -4.38
CA ASP A 123 11.88 20.54 -4.10
C ASP A 123 11.87 21.39 -2.81
N GLY A 124 10.82 22.19 -2.63
CA GLY A 124 10.65 23.01 -1.44
C GLY A 124 10.44 22.19 -0.16
N TYR A 125 9.84 21.00 -0.30
CA TYR A 125 9.70 20.04 0.79
C TYR A 125 11.04 19.36 1.11
N LEU A 126 11.76 18.90 0.08
CA LEU A 126 13.05 18.20 0.22
C LEU A 126 14.19 19.11 0.71
N ALA A 127 14.06 20.42 0.56
CA ALA A 127 14.99 21.43 1.08
C ALA A 127 15.05 21.52 2.62
N ARG A 128 14.37 20.64 3.37
CA ARG A 128 14.32 20.63 4.85
C ARG A 128 15.10 19.44 5.44
N PRO A 129 16.43 19.39 5.33
CA PRO A 129 17.21 18.18 5.63
C PRO A 129 17.08 17.70 7.09
N GLY A 130 16.78 18.58 8.05
CA GLY A 130 16.54 18.20 9.45
C GLY A 130 15.20 17.47 9.70
N ARG A 131 14.30 17.44 8.71
CA ARG A 131 12.97 16.79 8.76
C ARG A 131 12.91 15.52 7.92
N LEU A 132 14.04 15.12 7.32
CA LEU A 132 14.10 14.06 6.32
C LEU A 132 15.13 13.01 6.74
N ARG A 133 14.77 11.75 6.49
CA ARG A 133 15.68 10.62 6.55
C ARG A 133 15.70 9.93 5.20
N MET A 134 16.86 9.49 4.74
CA MET A 134 17.01 8.96 3.39
C MET A 134 17.96 7.76 3.37
N GLY A 135 17.76 6.87 2.41
CA GLY A 135 18.60 5.70 2.19
C GLY A 135 18.38 5.06 0.83
N MET A 136 19.38 4.30 0.37
CA MET A 136 19.29 3.46 -0.81
C MET A 136 18.81 2.08 -0.39
N VAL A 137 17.60 1.71 -0.82
CA VAL A 137 16.95 0.44 -0.53
C VAL A 137 17.07 -0.46 -1.74
N SER A 138 17.55 -1.70 -1.56
CA SER A 138 17.76 -2.64 -2.66
C SER A 138 16.44 -3.06 -3.30
N VAL A 139 16.48 -3.24 -4.62
CA VAL A 139 15.40 -3.87 -5.37
C VAL A 139 15.67 -5.36 -5.45
N ASP A 140 14.67 -6.14 -5.08
CA ASP A 140 14.65 -7.59 -5.22
C ASP A 140 13.96 -7.99 -6.52
N GLU A 141 14.49 -9.03 -7.16
CA GLU A 141 13.75 -9.75 -8.18
C GLU A 141 12.44 -10.28 -7.59
N PRO A 142 11.33 -10.28 -8.36
CA PRO A 142 10.10 -10.90 -7.91
C PRO A 142 10.42 -12.35 -7.55
N ASP A 143 10.10 -12.75 -6.33
CA ASP A 143 10.32 -14.11 -5.88
C ASP A 143 9.40 -15.05 -6.68
N GLU A 144 9.91 -15.60 -7.78
CA GLU A 144 9.19 -16.55 -8.64
C GLU A 144 8.83 -17.85 -7.90
N THR A 145 9.38 -18.07 -6.69
CA THR A 145 9.05 -19.22 -5.84
C THR A 145 7.93 -18.98 -4.84
N GLY A 146 7.41 -17.75 -4.74
CA GLY A 146 6.09 -17.55 -4.15
C GLY A 146 5.04 -18.15 -5.09
N PRO A 147 4.08 -18.98 -4.63
CA PRO A 147 3.05 -19.50 -5.52
C PRO A 147 2.43 -18.33 -6.24
N ALA A 148 2.39 -18.40 -7.58
CA ALA A 148 1.71 -17.44 -8.43
C ALA A 148 0.26 -17.37 -7.97
N ALA A 149 0.02 -16.45 -7.04
CA ALA A 149 -1.23 -16.39 -6.33
C ALA A 149 -2.22 -15.82 -7.36
N PRO A 150 -3.25 -16.59 -7.77
CA PRO A 150 -4.28 -16.08 -8.67
C PRO A 150 -4.79 -14.74 -8.11
N THR A 151 -5.14 -13.82 -9.01
CA THR A 151 -5.40 -12.39 -8.72
C THR A 151 -6.22 -12.11 -7.44
N TRP A 152 -7.10 -13.03 -7.04
CA TRP A 152 -7.84 -13.00 -5.77
C TRP A 152 -6.97 -13.07 -4.49
N ALA A 153 -5.87 -13.81 -4.47
CA ALA A 153 -4.98 -13.92 -3.31
C ALA A 153 -4.15 -12.64 -3.08
N VAL A 154 -3.93 -11.86 -4.14
CA VAL A 154 -3.35 -10.51 -4.04
C VAL A 154 -4.38 -9.51 -3.48
N VAL A 155 -5.67 -9.71 -3.80
CA VAL A 155 -6.78 -8.91 -3.26
C VAL A 155 -6.90 -9.09 -1.74
N GLU A 156 -6.74 -10.33 -1.29
CA GLU A 156 -6.87 -10.74 0.10
C GLU A 156 -5.72 -10.25 1.00
N GLY A 157 -4.48 -10.18 0.53
CA GLY A 157 -3.34 -9.82 1.38
C GLY A 157 -2.99 -8.32 1.49
N GLY A 158 -3.39 -7.49 0.52
CA GLY A 158 -2.90 -6.10 0.45
C GLY A 158 -3.77 -5.09 -0.29
N ILE A 159 -4.72 -5.53 -1.13
CA ILE A 159 -5.58 -4.59 -1.87
C ILE A 159 -6.66 -4.00 -0.97
N ALA A 160 -7.16 -4.63 0.09
CA ALA A 160 -8.12 -3.94 0.98
C ALA A 160 -7.55 -2.66 1.63
N ALA A 161 -6.23 -2.61 1.86
CA ALA A 161 -5.54 -1.41 2.34
C ALA A 161 -5.21 -0.42 1.19
N LEU A 162 -4.88 -0.94 0.01
CA LEU A 162 -4.64 -0.14 -1.20
C LEU A 162 -5.93 0.49 -1.74
N ALA A 163 -7.03 -0.24 -1.65
CA ALA A 163 -8.32 0.10 -2.20
C ALA A 163 -8.98 1.20 -1.36
N SER A 164 -8.90 1.10 -0.04
CA SER A 164 -9.25 2.20 0.87
C SER A 164 -8.39 3.46 0.72
N ALA A 165 -7.29 3.39 -0.04
CA ALA A 165 -6.34 4.48 -0.23
C ALA A 165 -6.41 5.12 -1.64
N LEU A 166 -7.07 4.45 -2.60
CA LEU A 166 -7.31 4.98 -3.94
C LEU A 166 -8.67 5.71 -3.96
N PRO A 167 -8.76 6.90 -4.57
CA PRO A 167 -10.06 7.56 -4.74
C PRO A 167 -10.93 6.70 -5.65
N ALA A 168 -12.15 6.38 -5.21
CA ALA A 168 -13.14 5.71 -6.04
C ALA A 168 -13.44 6.55 -7.27
N THR A 169 -13.47 5.93 -8.45
CA THR A 169 -13.89 6.59 -9.68
C THR A 169 -15.42 6.67 -9.76
N GLU A 170 -15.95 7.52 -10.64
CA GLU A 170 -17.41 7.57 -10.88
C GLU A 170 -17.95 6.20 -11.35
N ASP A 171 -17.17 5.48 -12.15
CA ASP A 171 -17.51 4.13 -12.62
C ASP A 171 -17.52 3.12 -11.46
N ASP A 172 -16.58 3.22 -10.51
CA ASP A 172 -16.56 2.36 -9.32
C ASP A 172 -17.78 2.58 -8.43
N ILE A 173 -18.21 3.84 -8.25
CA ILE A 173 -19.38 4.21 -7.45
C ILE A 173 -20.68 3.74 -8.15
N ALA A 174 -20.76 3.90 -9.47
CA ALA A 174 -21.90 3.40 -10.23
C ALA A 174 -21.98 1.88 -10.13
N ARG A 175 -20.84 1.19 -10.24
CA ARG A 175 -20.76 -0.26 -10.15
C ARG A 175 -21.08 -0.77 -8.73
N GLU A 176 -20.59 -0.10 -7.69
CA GLU A 176 -20.91 -0.39 -6.29
C GLU A 176 -22.44 -0.46 -6.06
N ALA A 177 -23.18 0.54 -6.57
CA ALA A 177 -24.63 0.59 -6.43
C ALA A 177 -25.35 -0.58 -7.12
N GLU A 178 -24.82 -1.06 -8.25
CA GLU A 178 -25.34 -2.24 -8.95
C GLU A 178 -25.08 -3.55 -8.19
N LEU A 179 -23.93 -3.64 -7.50
CA LEU A 179 -23.53 -4.83 -6.75
C LEU A 179 -24.28 -4.97 -5.41
N ALA A 180 -24.76 -3.88 -4.83
CA ALA A 180 -25.43 -3.88 -3.53
C ALA A 180 -26.62 -4.86 -3.46
N GLY A 181 -27.48 -4.88 -4.47
CA GLY A 181 -28.65 -5.75 -4.52
C GLY A 181 -28.31 -7.24 -4.45
N PRO A 182 -27.48 -7.76 -5.39
CA PRO A 182 -27.01 -9.15 -5.37
C PRO A 182 -26.31 -9.55 -4.07
N VAL A 183 -25.45 -8.68 -3.53
CA VAL A 183 -24.68 -8.96 -2.31
C VAL A 183 -25.59 -8.98 -1.07
N GLU A 184 -26.52 -8.03 -0.94
CA GLU A 184 -27.51 -8.04 0.14
C GLU A 184 -28.38 -9.31 0.10
N GLU A 185 -28.81 -9.73 -1.10
CA GLU A 185 -29.61 -10.94 -1.26
C GLU A 185 -28.82 -12.21 -0.90
N PHE A 186 -27.52 -12.25 -1.24
CA PHE A 186 -26.63 -13.31 -0.77
C PHE A 186 -26.61 -13.40 0.77
N PHE A 187 -26.35 -12.30 1.47
CA PHE A 187 -26.31 -12.31 2.94
C PHE A 187 -27.68 -12.58 3.58
N ARG A 188 -28.77 -12.17 2.93
CA ARG A 188 -30.13 -12.40 3.42
C ARG A 188 -30.56 -13.86 3.30
N ALA A 189 -30.34 -14.45 2.13
CA ALA A 189 -30.91 -15.74 1.75
C ALA A 189 -29.93 -16.92 1.87
N HIS A 190 -28.62 -16.69 1.80
CA HIS A 190 -27.62 -17.75 1.66
C HIS A 190 -26.54 -17.74 2.76
N ALA A 191 -26.30 -16.61 3.43
CA ALA A 191 -25.32 -16.57 4.50
C ALA A 191 -25.81 -17.24 5.80
N GLU A 192 -25.03 -18.21 6.26
CA GLU A 192 -25.19 -18.90 7.53
C GLU A 192 -24.83 -17.96 8.69
N PRO A 193 -25.66 -17.87 9.74
CA PRO A 193 -25.35 -17.05 10.91
C PRO A 193 -24.00 -17.41 11.55
N GLY A 194 -23.13 -16.42 11.75
CA GLY A 194 -21.83 -16.59 12.40
C GLY A 194 -20.72 -17.16 11.50
N ARG A 195 -21.03 -17.55 10.25
CA ARG A 195 -20.00 -17.92 9.26
C ARG A 195 -19.40 -16.67 8.63
N ALA A 196 -18.07 -16.64 8.56
CA ALA A 196 -17.33 -15.62 7.81
C ALA A 196 -17.23 -16.02 6.34
N TYR A 197 -17.47 -15.06 5.45
CA TYR A 197 -17.40 -15.21 4.01
C TYR A 197 -16.28 -14.34 3.45
N SER A 198 -15.40 -14.93 2.65
CA SER A 198 -14.39 -14.19 1.91
C SER A 198 -15.00 -13.48 0.70
N MET A 199 -14.24 -12.60 0.06
CA MET A 199 -14.64 -11.99 -1.20
C MET A 199 -14.86 -13.05 -2.28
N ALA A 200 -14.01 -14.09 -2.31
CA ALA A 200 -14.15 -15.21 -3.24
C ALA A 200 -15.47 -15.99 -3.03
N ASP A 201 -15.87 -16.22 -1.77
CA ASP A 201 -17.15 -16.88 -1.47
C ASP A 201 -18.34 -16.07 -1.99
N ILE A 202 -18.30 -14.75 -1.78
CA ILE A 202 -19.36 -13.82 -2.20
C ILE A 202 -19.44 -13.76 -3.72
N SER A 203 -18.30 -13.60 -4.41
CA SER A 203 -18.25 -13.58 -5.88
C SER A 203 -18.75 -14.89 -6.48
N ALA A 204 -18.33 -16.03 -5.93
CA ALA A 204 -18.77 -17.34 -6.41
C ALA A 204 -20.29 -17.54 -6.26
N ALA A 205 -20.88 -17.02 -5.18
CA ALA A 205 -22.31 -17.15 -4.92
C ALA A 205 -23.18 -16.14 -5.70
N THR A 206 -22.65 -14.96 -5.99
CA THR A 206 -23.38 -13.87 -6.66
C THR A 206 -23.13 -13.80 -8.17
N GLY A 207 -22.09 -14.49 -8.67
CA GLY A 207 -21.65 -14.40 -10.06
C GLY A 207 -20.93 -13.09 -10.40
N ILE A 208 -20.51 -12.32 -9.40
CA ILE A 208 -19.76 -11.07 -9.58
C ILE A 208 -18.37 -11.39 -10.10
N ASP A 209 -17.98 -10.69 -11.17
CA ASP A 209 -16.71 -10.93 -11.86
C ASP A 209 -15.52 -10.50 -10.98
N PRO A 210 -14.40 -11.25 -10.96
CA PRO A 210 -13.18 -10.84 -10.27
C PRO A 210 -12.67 -9.43 -10.60
N GLN A 211 -12.97 -8.89 -11.78
CA GLN A 211 -12.61 -7.50 -12.15
C GLN A 211 -13.36 -6.45 -11.31
N ASP A 212 -14.51 -6.82 -10.73
CA ASP A 212 -15.32 -5.97 -9.85
C ASP A 212 -14.85 -6.02 -8.39
N ALA A 213 -13.67 -6.57 -8.09
CA ALA A 213 -13.18 -6.73 -6.70
C ALA A 213 -13.12 -5.41 -5.91
N PHE A 214 -12.79 -4.29 -6.56
CA PHE A 214 -12.72 -2.99 -5.93
C PHE A 214 -14.12 -2.40 -5.65
N PRO A 215 -15.04 -2.32 -6.64
CA PRO A 215 -16.44 -1.97 -6.39
C PRO A 215 -17.13 -2.89 -5.36
N LEU A 216 -16.80 -4.19 -5.37
CA LEU A 216 -17.32 -5.14 -4.38
C LEU A 216 -16.82 -4.82 -2.98
N LEU A 217 -15.55 -4.43 -2.81
CA LEU A 217 -15.03 -4.01 -1.52
C LEU A 217 -15.77 -2.76 -1.00
N LEU A 218 -15.98 -1.75 -1.84
CA LEU A 218 -16.74 -0.55 -1.49
C LEU A 218 -18.17 -0.91 -1.08
N CYS A 219 -18.81 -1.80 -1.83
CA CYS A 219 -20.14 -2.31 -1.52
C CYS A 219 -20.15 -2.99 -0.13
N MET A 220 -19.15 -3.80 0.18
CA MET A 220 -19.05 -4.44 1.48
C MET A 220 -18.83 -3.45 2.62
N GLU A 221 -18.01 -2.41 2.42
CA GLU A 221 -17.82 -1.32 3.41
C GLU A 221 -19.15 -0.58 3.66
N MET A 222 -19.86 -0.20 2.59
CA MET A 222 -21.19 0.41 2.68
C MET A 222 -22.18 -0.47 3.46
N LEU A 223 -22.20 -1.79 3.22
CA LEU A 223 -23.10 -2.71 3.92
C LEU A 223 -22.74 -2.89 5.41
N VAL A 224 -21.46 -2.78 5.76
CA VAL A 224 -21.03 -2.73 7.17
C VAL A 224 -21.52 -1.44 7.84
N GLU A 225 -21.38 -0.29 7.17
CA GLU A 225 -21.84 1.00 7.70
C GLU A 225 -23.37 1.04 7.91
N ARG A 226 -24.12 0.39 7.02
CA ARG A 226 -25.58 0.22 7.14
C ARG A 226 -25.99 -0.83 8.16
N GLY A 227 -25.05 -1.57 8.74
CA GLY A 227 -25.32 -2.64 9.71
C GLY A 227 -25.99 -3.87 9.12
N VAL A 228 -25.90 -4.07 7.80
CA VAL A 228 -26.43 -5.26 7.11
C VAL A 228 -25.52 -6.47 7.32
N VAL A 229 -24.21 -6.23 7.38
CA VAL A 229 -23.18 -7.23 7.66
C VAL A 229 -22.19 -6.68 8.69
N ARG A 230 -21.35 -7.56 9.24
CA ARG A 230 -20.26 -7.22 10.15
C ARG A 230 -18.93 -7.66 9.54
N ALA A 231 -17.88 -6.86 9.72
CA ALA A 231 -16.53 -7.29 9.42
C ALA A 231 -16.15 -8.49 10.31
N GLY A 232 -15.76 -9.59 9.68
CA GLY A 232 -15.32 -10.82 10.33
C GLY A 232 -13.81 -10.82 10.61
N PRO A 233 -13.32 -11.76 11.44
CA PRO A 233 -11.89 -11.94 11.65
C PRO A 233 -11.22 -12.34 10.33
N PRO A 234 -9.99 -11.84 10.05
CA PRO A 234 -9.26 -12.24 8.85
C PRO A 234 -9.01 -13.75 8.88
N ALA A 235 -9.36 -14.45 7.79
CA ALA A 235 -9.28 -15.90 7.71
C ALA A 235 -7.83 -16.34 7.41
N GLY A 236 -6.95 -16.27 8.41
CA GLY A 236 -5.62 -16.91 8.39
C GLY A 236 -4.74 -16.58 7.17
N GLY A 237 -4.89 -15.38 6.58
CA GLY A 237 -4.19 -14.97 5.36
C GLY A 237 -5.09 -14.70 4.15
N ALA A 238 -6.38 -15.05 4.22
CA ALA A 238 -7.36 -14.89 3.14
C ALA A 238 -8.12 -13.53 3.16
N GLY A 239 -7.49 -12.48 3.67
CA GLY A 239 -8.02 -11.12 3.59
C GLY A 239 -9.26 -10.81 4.44
N PRO A 240 -9.94 -9.68 4.16
CA PRO A 240 -11.13 -9.28 4.90
C PRO A 240 -12.25 -10.29 4.67
N THR A 241 -13.01 -10.54 5.72
CA THR A 241 -14.19 -11.41 5.67
C THR A 241 -15.39 -10.67 6.24
N TRP A 242 -16.59 -11.16 5.94
CA TRP A 242 -17.84 -10.56 6.41
C TRP A 242 -18.81 -11.62 6.91
N GLN A 243 -19.62 -11.22 7.89
CA GLN A 243 -20.60 -12.06 8.57
C GLN A 243 -21.96 -11.37 8.54
N ARG A 244 -23.03 -12.17 8.51
CA ARG A 244 -24.38 -11.67 8.80
C ARG A 244 -24.54 -11.33 10.28
#